data_AF-A0A2T5JHJ9-F1
#
_entry.id   AF-A0A2T5JHJ9-F1
#
_cell.length_a   1.000
_cell.length_b   1.000
_cell.length_c   1.000
_cell.angle_alpha   90.00
_cell.angle_beta   90.00
_cell.angle_gamma   90.00
#
_symmetry.space_group_name_H-M   'P 1'
#
loop_
_entity.id
_entity.type
_entity.pdbx_description
1 polymer ?
#
loop_
_entity_poly.entity_id
_entity_poly.type
_entity_poly.pdbx_seq_one_letter_code
_entity_poly.pdbx_strand_id
1 'polypeptide(L)'
;MPTKNPVTRPTAKSIASYVKKHAAKVEETQGHHHAASETIREADYEGHHIVVRTTYRIEVDGRPVTGHMGVTDDGNVHYHPIPNMSFASALDMVKQLIDVFPDDFTAAKNKPAAHGGHAAKTKPGHKSPATGRAGKTGKKTHADHK
;
A
#
# COMPACT_ATOMS: atom_id res chain seq x y z
N MET A 1 -5.91 6.46 -46.01
CA MET A 1 -4.61 6.98 -45.54
C MET A 1 -4.14 6.12 -44.36
N PRO A 2 -3.25 5.12 -44.51
CA PRO A 2 -2.69 4.42 -43.37
C PRO A 2 -1.38 5.07 -42.91
N THR A 3 -1.35 5.61 -41.70
CA THR A 3 -0.15 6.13 -41.04
C THR A 3 0.74 4.97 -40.60
N LYS A 4 1.86 4.79 -41.30
CA LYS A 4 2.95 3.88 -40.91
C LYS A 4 3.84 4.58 -39.89
N ASN A 5 3.57 4.40 -38.60
CA ASN A 5 4.64 4.54 -37.61
C ASN A 5 5.24 3.15 -37.39
N PRO A 6 6.40 2.82 -38.00
CA PRO A 6 7.04 1.55 -37.70
C PRO A 6 7.47 1.58 -36.24
N VAL A 7 6.96 0.62 -35.44
CA VAL A 7 7.40 0.43 -34.06
C VAL A 7 8.81 -0.16 -34.11
N THR A 8 9.82 0.71 -34.10
CA THR A 8 11.22 0.30 -34.04
C THR A 8 11.52 -0.28 -32.66
N ARG A 9 12.06 -1.51 -32.61
CA ARG A 9 12.45 -2.13 -31.35
C ARG A 9 13.59 -1.35 -30.70
N PRO A 10 13.50 -1.03 -29.40
CA PRO A 10 14.60 -0.38 -28.69
C PRO A 10 15.88 -1.21 -28.72
N THR A 11 17.02 -0.53 -28.79
CA THR A 11 18.34 -1.16 -28.61
C THR A 11 18.72 -1.16 -27.13
N ALA A 12 19.64 -2.02 -26.72
CA ALA A 12 20.18 -2.01 -25.35
C ALA A 12 20.73 -0.62 -24.96
N LYS A 13 21.39 0.08 -25.89
CA LYS A 13 21.94 1.42 -25.66
C LYS A 13 20.85 2.47 -25.46
N SER A 14 19.76 2.42 -26.23
CA SER A 14 18.63 3.35 -26.03
C SER A 14 17.89 3.09 -24.73
N ILE A 15 17.75 1.81 -24.34
CA ILE A 15 17.16 1.43 -23.04
C ILE A 15 18.04 1.96 -21.90
N ALA A 16 19.35 1.70 -21.92
CA ALA A 16 20.27 2.14 -20.88
C ALA A 16 20.28 3.68 -20.72
N SER A 17 20.27 4.41 -21.84
CA SER A 17 20.22 5.88 -21.82
C SER A 17 18.91 6.40 -21.23
N TYR A 18 17.79 5.77 -21.58
CA TYR A 18 16.47 6.10 -21.03
C TYR A 18 16.41 5.84 -19.52
N VAL A 19 16.84 4.66 -19.06
CA VAL A 19 16.88 4.32 -17.63
C VAL A 19 17.75 5.32 -16.87
N LYS A 20 18.96 5.62 -17.35
CA LYS A 20 19.86 6.59 -16.71
C LYS A 20 19.23 7.98 -16.61
N LYS A 21 18.53 8.44 -17.65
CA LYS A 21 17.85 9.75 -17.66
C LYS A 21 16.71 9.84 -16.64
N HIS A 22 16.07 8.71 -16.34
CA HIS A 22 14.87 8.68 -15.50
C HIS A 22 15.09 8.12 -14.09
N ALA A 23 16.29 7.61 -13.77
CA ALA A 23 16.62 6.98 -12.49
C ALA A 23 16.23 7.83 -11.26
N ALA A 24 16.62 9.10 -11.22
CA ALA A 24 16.29 10.00 -10.11
C ALA A 24 14.77 10.21 -9.91
N LYS A 25 14.00 10.20 -11.01
CA LYS A 25 12.53 10.29 -10.95
C LYS A 25 11.91 9.00 -10.41
N VAL A 26 12.52 7.86 -10.69
CA VAL A 26 12.06 6.56 -10.17
C VAL A 26 12.29 6.48 -8.66
N GLU A 27 13.48 6.85 -8.19
CA GLU A 27 13.80 6.90 -6.74
C GLU A 27 12.80 7.78 -5.97
N GLU A 28 12.44 8.94 -6.52
CA GLU A 28 11.44 9.85 -5.92
C GLU A 28 10.05 9.21 -5.81
N THR A 29 9.62 8.47 -6.85
CA THR A 29 8.31 7.80 -6.87
C THR A 29 8.23 6.54 -6.00
N GLN A 30 9.36 5.96 -5.60
CA GLN A 30 9.41 4.81 -4.69
C GLN A 30 9.31 5.21 -3.22
N GLY A 31 9.33 6.50 -2.89
CA GLY A 31 9.26 7.03 -1.52
C GLY A 31 7.88 6.97 -0.85
N HIS A 32 6.93 6.20 -1.36
CA HIS A 32 5.62 6.06 -0.71
C HIS A 32 5.73 5.17 0.52
N HIS A 33 5.46 5.74 1.70
CA HIS A 33 5.41 5.00 2.95
C HIS A 33 4.30 3.95 2.90
N HIS A 34 4.67 2.68 2.78
CA HIS A 34 3.75 1.57 2.95
C HIS A 34 3.42 1.41 4.44
N ALA A 35 2.22 1.80 4.84
CA ALA A 35 1.67 1.42 6.13
C ALA A 35 1.59 -0.12 6.22
N ALA A 36 1.52 -0.65 7.45
CA ALA A 36 1.37 -2.08 7.70
C ALA A 36 0.27 -2.67 6.79
N SER A 37 0.59 -3.74 6.07
CA SER A 37 -0.37 -4.41 5.19
C SER A 37 -1.31 -5.26 6.03
N GLU A 38 -2.60 -4.91 6.00
CA GLU A 38 -3.69 -5.77 6.46
C GLU A 38 -4.13 -6.64 5.28
N THR A 39 -4.19 -7.96 5.51
CA THR A 39 -4.85 -8.90 4.60
C THR A 39 -6.08 -9.47 5.29
N ILE A 40 -7.20 -9.48 4.57
CA ILE A 40 -8.46 -10.09 5.02
C ILE A 40 -8.77 -11.24 4.08
N ARG A 41 -9.01 -12.44 4.63
CA ARG A 41 -9.53 -13.60 3.92
C ARG A 41 -10.85 -14.02 4.54
N GLU A 42 -11.82 -14.39 3.71
CA GLU A 42 -13.17 -14.74 4.16
C GLU A 42 -13.61 -16.07 3.54
N ALA A 43 -14.32 -16.88 4.31
CA ALA A 43 -14.89 -18.14 3.84
C ALA A 43 -16.16 -18.47 4.62
N ASP A 44 -17.11 -19.17 3.99
CA ASP A 44 -18.28 -19.72 4.68
C ASP A 44 -18.14 -21.25 4.75
N TYR A 45 -18.29 -21.83 5.95
CA TYR A 45 -18.18 -23.28 6.17
C TYR A 45 -19.21 -23.76 7.20
N GLU A 46 -20.03 -24.75 6.80
CA GLU A 46 -21.10 -25.32 7.64
C GLU A 46 -22.03 -24.29 8.31
N GLY A 47 -22.35 -23.22 7.57
CA GLY A 47 -23.21 -22.13 8.07
C GLY A 47 -22.50 -21.09 8.93
N HIS A 48 -21.17 -21.18 9.07
CA HIS A 48 -20.35 -20.20 9.77
C HIS A 48 -19.58 -19.31 8.79
N HIS A 49 -19.65 -17.99 9.00
CA HIS A 49 -18.81 -17.02 8.30
C HIS A 49 -17.48 -16.85 9.03
N ILE A 50 -16.38 -17.16 8.35
CA ILE A 50 -15.01 -17.13 8.83
C ILE A 50 -14.33 -15.90 8.25
N VAL A 51 -13.73 -15.06 9.11
CA VAL A 51 -12.93 -13.91 8.70
C VAL A 51 -11.54 -14.01 9.33
N VAL A 52 -10.52 -14.06 8.50
CA VAL A 52 -9.11 -14.08 8.92
C VAL A 52 -8.48 -12.74 8.58
N ARG A 53 -8.20 -11.94 9.61
CA ARG A 53 -7.46 -10.67 9.51
C ARG A 53 -6.03 -10.88 9.92
N THR A 54 -5.11 -10.55 9.04
CA THR A 54 -3.68 -10.73 9.27
C THR A 54 -2.97 -9.40 9.10
N THR A 55 -2.26 -8.96 10.15
CA THR A 55 -1.37 -7.80 10.10
C THR A 55 0.04 -8.29 10.41
N TYR A 56 0.96 -8.06 9.47
CA TYR A 56 2.35 -8.40 9.67
C TYR A 56 3.18 -7.16 10.02
N ARG A 57 4.06 -7.34 11.01
CA ARG A 57 5.19 -6.44 11.28
C ARG A 57 6.46 -7.22 11.02
N ILE A 58 7.16 -6.85 9.96
CA ILE A 58 8.37 -7.53 9.52
C ILE A 58 9.53 -6.57 9.72
N GLU A 59 10.58 -7.06 10.38
CA GLU A 59 11.81 -6.30 10.61
C GLU A 59 13.02 -7.15 10.22
N VAL A 60 14.00 -6.50 9.61
CA VAL A 60 15.34 -7.04 9.39
C VAL A 60 16.31 -6.11 10.10
N ASP A 61 17.05 -6.64 11.08
CA ASP A 61 17.96 -5.86 11.93
C ASP A 61 17.29 -4.64 12.60
N GLY A 62 16.03 -4.79 13.01
CA GLY A 62 15.22 -3.74 13.63
C GLY A 62 14.71 -2.66 12.65
N ARG A 63 14.97 -2.80 11.34
CA ARG A 63 14.44 -1.93 10.29
C ARG A 63 13.16 -2.54 9.71
N PRO A 64 12.05 -1.79 9.62
CA PRO A 64 10.82 -2.31 9.04
C PRO A 64 11.00 -2.63 7.56
N VAL A 65 10.56 -3.82 7.16
CA VAL A 65 10.40 -4.17 5.74
C VAL A 65 9.06 -3.59 5.28
N THR A 66 9.11 -2.64 4.34
CA THR A 66 7.93 -1.92 3.86
C THR A 66 7.41 -2.50 2.55
N GLY A 67 6.12 -2.81 2.47
CA GLY A 67 5.49 -3.22 1.22
C GLY A 67 4.10 -3.83 1.44
N HIS A 68 3.34 -3.92 0.34
CA HIS A 68 2.05 -4.61 0.36
C HIS A 68 2.28 -6.11 0.22
N MET A 69 1.96 -6.83 1.29
CA MET A 69 1.96 -8.27 1.33
C MET A 69 0.52 -8.78 1.38
N GLY A 70 0.26 -9.84 0.62
CA GLY A 70 -0.98 -10.59 0.64
C GLY A 70 -0.73 -12.02 1.09
N VAL A 71 -1.77 -12.65 1.63
CA VAL A 71 -1.77 -14.09 1.96
C VAL A 71 -2.95 -14.73 1.24
N THR A 72 -2.73 -15.86 0.60
CA THR A 72 -3.77 -16.66 -0.07
C THR A 72 -4.46 -17.61 0.91
N ASP A 73 -5.56 -18.23 0.49
CA ASP A 73 -6.32 -19.14 1.34
C ASP A 73 -5.54 -20.41 1.73
N ASP A 74 -4.66 -20.88 0.86
CA ASP A 74 -3.71 -21.97 1.11
C ASP A 74 -2.48 -21.55 1.95
N GLY A 75 -2.42 -20.28 2.36
CA GLY A 75 -1.42 -19.76 3.30
C GLY A 75 -0.13 -19.25 2.66
N ASN A 76 -0.02 -19.28 1.33
CA ASN A 76 1.11 -18.71 0.62
C ASN A 76 1.11 -17.17 0.68
N VAL A 77 2.29 -16.59 0.58
CA VAL A 77 2.54 -15.16 0.71
C VAL A 77 2.90 -14.57 -0.65
N HIS A 78 2.24 -13.46 -1.00
CA HIS A 78 2.57 -12.66 -2.18
C HIS A 78 3.08 -11.28 -1.76
N TYR A 79 4.04 -10.76 -2.51
CA TYR A 79 4.65 -9.47 -2.22
C TYR A 79 4.62 -8.58 -3.45
N HIS A 80 3.95 -7.43 -3.36
CA HIS A 80 3.69 -6.59 -4.54
C HIS A 80 4.95 -6.13 -5.30
N PRO A 81 6.08 -5.79 -4.64
CA PRO A 81 7.34 -5.51 -5.33
C PRO A 81 7.93 -6.69 -6.12
N ILE A 82 7.49 -7.91 -5.83
CA ILE A 82 7.86 -9.15 -6.53
C ILE A 82 6.58 -9.88 -6.97
N PRO A 83 5.85 -9.34 -7.96
CA PRO A 83 4.46 -9.72 -8.23
C PRO A 83 4.30 -11.16 -8.77
N ASN A 84 5.35 -11.73 -9.36
CA ASN A 84 5.32 -13.05 -9.99
C ASN A 84 5.89 -14.16 -9.08
N MET A 85 6.05 -13.89 -7.78
CA MET A 85 6.51 -14.88 -6.81
C MET A 85 5.48 -15.14 -5.72
N SER A 86 5.49 -16.37 -5.22
CA SER A 86 4.71 -16.83 -4.09
C SER A 86 5.65 -17.55 -3.14
N PHE A 87 5.48 -17.33 -1.84
CA PHE A 87 6.36 -17.87 -0.81
C PHE A 87 5.55 -18.71 0.18
N ALA A 88 6.11 -19.82 0.64
CA ALA A 88 5.49 -20.66 1.66
C ALA A 88 5.32 -19.94 3.00
N SER A 89 6.10 -18.88 3.24
CA SER A 89 6.04 -18.10 4.47
C SER A 89 6.57 -16.68 4.27
N ALA A 90 6.21 -15.77 5.20
CA ALA A 90 6.78 -14.43 5.25
C ALA A 90 8.30 -14.44 5.49
N LEU A 91 8.84 -15.44 6.19
CA LEU A 91 10.28 -15.59 6.39
C LEU A 91 10.99 -15.94 5.07
N ASP A 92 10.42 -16.83 4.27
CA ASP A 92 11.02 -17.20 2.98
C ASP A 92 10.96 -16.06 1.97
N MET A 93 9.89 -15.26 2.01
CA MET A 93 9.82 -13.99 1.29
C MET A 93 10.96 -13.05 1.70
N VAL A 94 11.20 -12.86 3.00
CA VAL A 94 12.27 -11.95 3.48
C VAL A 94 13.66 -12.45 3.10
N LYS A 95 13.93 -13.75 3.19
CA LYS A 95 15.20 -14.33 2.71
C LYS A 95 15.42 -14.01 1.22
N GLN A 96 14.40 -14.21 0.39
CA GLN A 96 14.48 -13.90 -1.03
C GLN A 96 14.71 -12.39 -1.29
N LEU A 97 14.09 -11.52 -0.49
CA LEU A 97 14.33 -10.07 -0.60
C LEU A 97 15.79 -9.71 -0.30
N ILE A 98 16.37 -10.31 0.74
CA ILE A 98 17.78 -10.12 1.09
C ILE A 98 18.69 -10.61 -0.05
N ASP A 99 18.37 -11.77 -0.63
CA ASP A 99 19.17 -12.34 -1.72
C ASP A 99 19.10 -11.51 -3.02
N VAL A 100 17.94 -10.93 -3.33
CA VAL A 100 17.71 -10.18 -4.59
C VAL A 100 18.15 -8.72 -4.47
N PHE A 101 17.98 -8.12 -3.29
CA PHE A 101 18.28 -6.71 -3.03
C PHE A 101 19.24 -6.52 -1.85
N PRO A 102 20.43 -7.14 -1.86
CA PRO A 102 21.33 -7.11 -0.71
C PRO A 102 21.73 -5.69 -0.29
N ASP A 103 21.84 -4.76 -1.24
CA ASP A 103 22.23 -3.37 -0.99
C ASP A 103 21.23 -2.61 -0.09
N ASP A 104 19.94 -2.96 -0.15
CA ASP A 104 18.90 -2.32 0.69
C ASP A 104 19.05 -2.69 2.18
N PHE A 105 19.71 -3.81 2.45
CA PHE A 105 19.94 -4.36 3.79
C PHE A 105 21.34 -4.05 4.34
N THR A 106 22.32 -3.69 3.50
CA THR A 106 23.71 -3.44 3.93
C THR A 106 24.00 -2.05 4.51
N ALA A 107 23.07 -1.09 4.41
CA ALA A 107 23.28 0.30 4.83
C ALA A 107 23.48 0.54 6.36
N ALA A 108 23.52 -0.52 7.16
CA ALA A 108 23.73 -0.47 8.60
C ALA A 108 25.20 -0.21 8.97
N LYS A 109 25.65 1.05 8.88
CA LYS A 109 26.68 1.56 9.83
C LYS A 109 26.49 3.00 10.28
N ASN A 110 25.74 3.86 9.60
CA ASN A 110 25.64 5.27 10.00
C ASN A 110 24.27 5.86 9.68
N LYS A 111 23.34 5.84 10.65
CA LYS A 111 22.40 6.94 10.95
C LYS A 111 21.50 6.56 12.12
N PRO A 112 21.45 7.35 13.21
CA PRO A 112 20.47 7.15 14.27
C PRO A 112 19.07 7.50 13.75
N ALA A 113 18.10 6.66 14.10
CA ALA A 113 16.69 6.90 13.87
C ALA A 113 16.22 8.11 14.71
N ALA A 114 16.15 9.29 14.09
CA ALA A 114 15.48 10.43 14.69
C ALA A 114 13.96 10.29 14.45
N HIS A 115 13.25 9.74 15.44
CA HIS A 115 11.81 9.88 15.54
C HIS A 115 11.47 11.36 15.83
N GLY A 116 11.22 12.13 14.77
CA GLY A 116 10.62 13.45 14.86
C GLY A 116 9.11 13.34 15.06
N GLY A 117 8.65 13.45 16.32
CA GLY A 117 7.24 13.63 16.63
C GLY A 117 6.72 14.95 16.07
N HIS A 118 5.88 14.89 15.03
CA HIS A 118 5.16 16.06 14.57
C HIS A 118 3.89 16.27 15.40
N ALA A 119 4.01 17.16 16.38
CA ALA A 119 2.89 17.76 17.08
C ALA A 119 1.89 18.35 16.08
N ALA A 120 0.63 17.94 16.21
CA ALA A 120 -0.50 18.42 15.43
C ALA A 120 -0.64 19.94 15.58
N LYS A 121 -0.31 20.69 14.53
CA LYS A 121 -0.68 22.11 14.43
C LYS A 121 -2.13 22.22 13.95
N THR A 122 -3.03 22.45 14.89
CA THR A 122 -4.39 22.95 14.68
C THR A 122 -4.35 24.23 13.83
N LYS A 123 -5.00 24.23 12.67
CA LYS A 123 -5.28 25.45 11.89
C LYS A 123 -6.66 26.02 12.27
N PRO A 124 -6.82 27.36 12.34
CA PRO A 124 -8.05 27.98 12.85
C PRO A 124 -9.10 28.25 11.76
N GLY A 125 -10.35 27.95 12.08
CA GLY A 125 -11.55 28.75 11.80
C GLY A 125 -11.94 29.06 10.35
N HIS A 126 -12.84 28.26 9.79
CA HIS A 126 -13.78 28.75 8.76
C HIS A 126 -15.15 29.00 9.38
N LYS A 127 -15.58 30.27 9.31
CA LYS A 127 -16.87 30.79 9.78
C LYS A 127 -18.01 30.19 8.94
N SER A 128 -18.97 29.53 9.59
CA SER A 128 -20.27 29.21 9.00
C SER A 128 -21.16 30.46 9.04
N PRO A 129 -21.85 30.83 7.94
CA PRO A 129 -22.93 31.81 8.03
C PRO A 129 -24.20 31.16 8.57
N ALA A 130 -24.81 31.86 9.54
CA ALA A 130 -26.07 31.51 10.17
C ALA A 130 -27.27 31.80 9.26
N THR A 131 -28.22 30.87 9.19
CA THR A 131 -29.60 31.17 8.77
C THR A 131 -30.61 30.37 9.61
N GLY A 132 -31.40 31.12 10.39
CA GLY A 132 -32.85 30.95 10.48
C GLY A 132 -33.44 29.75 11.24
N ARG A 133 -33.86 30.00 12.48
CA ARG A 133 -34.80 29.16 13.25
C ARG A 133 -36.25 29.59 13.00
N ALA A 134 -37.11 28.64 12.60
CA ALA A 134 -38.56 28.57 12.87
C ALA A 134 -39.03 27.16 12.41
N GLY A 135 -39.76 26.30 13.13
CA GLY A 135 -40.62 26.44 14.29
C GLY A 135 -42.09 26.27 13.90
N LYS A 136 -42.62 25.03 13.74
CA LYS A 136 -44.01 24.61 14.11
C LYS A 136 -44.43 23.20 13.64
N THR A 137 -44.90 22.41 14.62
CA THR A 137 -46.10 21.52 14.66
C THR A 137 -46.45 20.59 13.49
N GLY A 138 -46.68 19.30 13.78
CA GLY A 138 -47.50 18.44 12.90
C GLY A 138 -47.51 16.95 13.24
N LYS A 139 -48.46 16.54 14.07
CA LYS A 139 -48.88 15.16 14.37
C LYS A 139 -49.51 14.51 13.12
N LYS A 140 -49.16 13.26 12.76
CA LYS A 140 -50.10 12.14 12.45
C LYS A 140 -49.41 10.91 11.82
N THR A 141 -49.91 9.77 12.27
CA THR A 141 -49.78 8.36 11.87
C THR A 141 -50.18 8.04 10.44
N HIS A 142 -49.56 7.04 9.81
CA HIS A 142 -50.14 6.11 8.81
C HIS A 142 -49.23 4.86 8.81
N ALA A 143 -49.64 3.69 9.31
CA ALA A 143 -50.60 2.72 8.78
C ALA A 143 -50.19 2.15 7.40
N ASP A 144 -50.08 0.82 7.38
CA ASP A 144 -49.84 -0.10 6.26
C ASP A 144 -50.50 0.28 4.93
N HIS A 145 -49.91 -0.17 3.82
CA HIS A 145 -50.60 -1.04 2.85
C HIS A 145 -49.64 -1.61 1.78
N LYS A 146 -49.76 -2.94 1.65
CA LYS A 146 -49.61 -3.82 0.47
C LYS A 146 -48.22 -4.07 -0.14
#